data_AF-A0A7W0JZ15-F1
#
_entry.id   AF-A0A7W0JZ15-F1
#
_cell.length_a   1.000
_cell.length_b   1.000
_cell.length_c   1.000
_cell.angle_alpha   90.00
_cell.angle_beta   90.00
_cell.angle_gamma   90.00
#
_symmetry.space_group_name_H-M   'P 1'
#
loop_
_entity.id
_entity.type
_entity.pdbx_description
1 polymer ?
#
loop_
_entity_poly.entity_id
_entity_poly.type
_entity_poly.pdbx_seq_one_letter_code
_entity_poly.pdbx_strand_id
1 'polypeptide(L)'
;MPTLELHGFAAAAADKLVAEARALLDDLPYREDIVFDSTRAGGKVLNWGGAEQPFIRICSRSQEKLDELRNRLVGLADVETLVIGFFPQMPE
;
A
#
# COMPACT_ATOMS: atom_id res chain seq x y z
N MET A 1 1.62 -9.51 -8.11
CA MET A 1 2.18 -8.16 -8.01
C MET A 1 1.30 -7.32 -7.10
N PRO A 2 1.54 -7.34 -5.79
CA PRO A 2 0.98 -6.35 -4.88
C PRO A 2 1.62 -4.98 -5.12
N THR A 3 0.83 -3.91 -5.08
CA THR A 3 1.29 -2.53 -5.21
C THR A 3 1.01 -1.79 -3.91
N LEU A 4 2.02 -1.13 -3.35
CA LEU A 4 1.92 -0.29 -2.16
C LEU A 4 1.90 1.16 -2.63
N GLU A 5 0.72 1.77 -2.59
CA GLU A 5 0.51 3.18 -2.92
C GLU A 5 0.68 4.03 -1.66
N LEU A 6 1.54 5.06 -1.72
CA LEU A 6 1.80 5.96 -0.61
C LEU A 6 0.96 7.23 -0.76
N HIS A 7 -0.03 7.41 0.12
CA HIS A 7 -0.97 8.54 0.06
C HIS A 7 -0.69 9.53 1.19
N GLY A 8 -0.53 10.81 0.85
CA GLY A 8 -0.47 11.89 1.83
C GLY A 8 0.88 12.11 2.51
N PHE A 9 1.88 11.25 2.25
CA PHE A 9 3.21 11.40 2.82
C PHE A 9 4.00 12.50 2.10
N ALA A 10 4.75 13.32 2.85
CA ALA A 10 5.78 14.16 2.26
C ALA A 10 6.86 13.28 1.59
N ALA A 11 7.52 13.76 0.53
CA ALA A 11 8.49 12.98 -0.24
C ALA A 11 9.57 12.29 0.62
N ALA A 12 10.23 13.04 1.52
CA ALA A 12 11.24 12.47 2.41
C ALA A 12 10.69 11.42 3.39
N ALA A 13 9.43 11.60 3.83
CA ALA A 13 8.76 10.61 4.68
C ALA A 13 8.41 9.35 3.88
N ALA A 14 7.98 9.51 2.62
CA ALA A 14 7.70 8.40 1.71
C ALA A 14 8.96 7.56 1.44
N ASP A 15 10.10 8.19 1.17
CA ASP A 15 11.36 7.47 0.94
C ASP A 15 11.80 6.66 2.18
N LYS A 16 11.67 7.26 3.37
CA LYS A 16 11.95 6.57 4.64
C LYS A 16 11.00 5.37 4.83
N LEU A 17 9.71 5.57 4.57
CA LEU A 17 8.70 4.52 4.68
C LEU A 17 8.99 3.35 3.73
N VAL A 18 9.42 3.63 2.49
CA VAL A 18 9.82 2.61 1.52
C VAL A 18 11.01 1.80 2.02
N ALA A 19 12.02 2.46 2.60
CA ALA A 19 13.19 1.77 3.15
C ALA A 19 12.81 0.84 4.32
N GLU A 20 11.98 1.32 5.25
CA GLU A 20 11.49 0.54 6.39
C GLU A 20 10.59 -0.62 5.94
N ALA A 21 9.68 -0.37 4.99
CA ALA A 21 8.84 -1.42 4.40
C ALA A 21 9.70 -2.49 3.71
N ARG A 22 10.74 -2.12 2.95
CA ARG A 22 11.64 -3.10 2.32
C ARG A 22 12.29 -4.01 3.35
N ALA A 23 12.77 -3.46 4.47
CA ALA A 23 13.37 -4.27 5.53
C ALA A 23 12.38 -5.27 6.17
N LEU A 24 11.11 -4.87 6.33
CA LEU A 24 10.06 -5.72 6.91
C LEU A 24 9.57 -6.84 5.96
N LEU A 25 9.84 -6.70 4.66
CA LEU A 25 9.33 -7.55 3.59
C LEU A 25 10.43 -8.36 2.89
N ASP A 26 11.69 -8.23 3.33
CA ASP A 26 12.85 -8.84 2.67
C ASP A 26 12.84 -10.38 2.71
N ASP A 27 12.16 -10.97 3.70
CA ASP A 27 11.99 -12.42 3.84
C ASP A 27 10.89 -13.00 2.94
N LEU A 28 10.06 -12.17 2.29
CA LEU A 28 8.96 -12.66 1.49
C LEU A 28 9.44 -13.30 0.18
N PRO A 29 8.92 -14.49 -0.18
CA PRO A 29 9.35 -15.20 -1.39
C PRO A 29 8.97 -14.47 -2.69
N TYR A 30 8.07 -13.50 -2.61
CA TYR A 30 7.61 -12.68 -3.73
C TYR A 30 8.03 -11.21 -3.60
N ARG A 31 9.04 -10.88 -2.78
CA ARG A 31 9.47 -9.48 -2.56
C ARG A 31 9.77 -8.71 -3.84
N GLU A 32 10.32 -9.38 -4.85
CA GLU A 32 10.68 -8.77 -6.14
C GLU A 32 9.43 -8.41 -6.97
N ASP A 33 8.27 -8.97 -6.65
CA ASP A 33 6.97 -8.63 -7.26
C ASP A 33 6.29 -7.43 -6.58
N ILE A 34 6.84 -6.91 -5.47
CA ILE A 34 6.24 -5.82 -4.71
C ILE A 34 6.61 -4.50 -5.36
N VAL A 35 5.60 -3.75 -5.80
CA VAL A 35 5.78 -2.43 -6.42
C VAL A 35 5.44 -1.34 -5.41
N PHE A 36 6.29 -0.32 -5.31
CA PHE A 36 6.01 0.89 -4.53
C PHE A 36 5.59 2.01 -5.49
N ASP A 37 4.41 2.57 -5.29
CA ASP A 37 3.90 3.73 -6.01
C ASP A 37 3.88 4.95 -5.08
N SER A 38 4.82 5.87 -5.28
CA SER A 38 4.91 7.13 -4.56
C SER A 38 4.40 8.33 -5.36
N THR A 39 3.70 8.13 -6.48
CA THR A 39 3.18 9.23 -7.31
C THR A 39 2.20 10.15 -6.57
N ARG A 40 1.58 9.64 -5.50
CA ARG A 40 0.66 10.38 -4.62
C ARG A 40 1.33 10.91 -3.35
N ALA A 41 2.65 10.76 -3.23
CA ALA A 41 3.42 11.46 -2.22
C ALA A 41 3.41 12.98 -2.51
N GLY A 42 3.27 13.78 -1.47
CA GLY A 42 3.15 15.24 -1.54
C GLY A 42 1.71 15.77 -1.65
N GLY A 43 0.73 14.88 -1.87
CA GLY A 43 -0.69 15.22 -1.71
C GLY A 43 -1.07 15.39 -0.23
N LYS A 44 -2.27 15.93 0.03
CA LYS A 44 -2.86 15.94 1.38
C LYS A 44 -3.96 14.90 1.45
N VAL A 45 -3.88 14.03 2.44
CA VAL A 45 -4.99 13.16 2.84
C VAL A 45 -5.50 13.70 4.16
N LEU A 46 -6.78 14.07 4.20
CA LEU A 46 -7.42 14.60 5.38
C LEU A 46 -8.51 13.65 5.85
N ASN A 47 -8.61 13.47 7.15
CA ASN A 47 -9.75 12.80 7.75
C ASN A 47 -10.96 13.74 7.85
N TRP A 48 -12.10 13.21 8.33
CA TRP A 48 -13.34 14.00 8.47
C TRP A 48 -13.16 15.26 9.33
N GLY A 49 -12.26 15.23 10.31
CA GLY A 49 -11.93 16.37 11.18
C GLY A 49 -10.97 17.38 10.56
N GLY A 50 -10.50 17.15 9.33
CA GLY A 50 -9.53 18.02 8.65
C GLY A 50 -8.08 17.82 9.09
N ALA A 51 -7.78 16.82 9.92
CA ALA A 51 -6.41 16.47 10.28
C ALA A 51 -5.76 15.63 9.18
N GLU A 52 -4.46 15.83 8.95
CA GLU A 52 -3.69 15.01 8.00
C GLU A 52 -3.61 13.57 8.49
N GLN A 53 -3.99 12.62 7.64
CA GLN A 53 -4.00 11.20 7.93
C GLN A 53 -3.43 10.42 6.72
N PRO A 54 -2.10 10.41 6.54
CA PRO A 54 -1.46 9.66 5.47
C PRO A 54 -1.57 8.15 5.74
N PHE A 55 -1.61 7.35 4.66
CA PHE A 55 -1.77 5.90 4.76
C PHE A 55 -1.16 5.19 3.53
N ILE A 56 -0.90 3.90 3.69
CA ILE A 56 -0.49 3.01 2.59
C ILE A 56 -1.73 2.26 2.10
N ARG A 57 -1.98 2.25 0.79
CA ARG A 57 -2.95 1.33 0.18
C ARG A 57 -2.21 0.16 -0.46
N ILE A 58 -2.62 -1.06 -0.14
CA ILE A 58 -2.08 -2.27 -0.74
C ILE A 58 -3.10 -2.79 -1.76
N CYS A 59 -2.72 -2.79 -3.04
CA CYS A 59 -3.55 -3.24 -4.15
C CYS A 59 -3.04 -4.59 -4.67
N SER A 60 -3.88 -5.62 -4.71
CA SER A 60 -3.48 -6.95 -5.21
C SER A 60 -4.68 -7.78 -5.66
N ARG A 61 -4.43 -8.76 -6.53
CA ARG A 61 -5.41 -9.80 -6.91
C ARG A 61 -5.46 -10.97 -5.93
N SER A 62 -4.46 -11.08 -5.05
CA SER A 62 -4.33 -12.17 -4.08
C SER A 62 -4.68 -11.64 -2.70
N GLN A 63 -5.76 -12.16 -2.13
CA GLN A 63 -6.18 -11.86 -0.75
C GLN A 63 -5.10 -12.26 0.26
N GLU A 64 -4.50 -13.44 0.10
CA GLU A 64 -3.41 -13.95 0.94
C GLU A 64 -2.25 -12.95 1.02
N LYS A 65 -1.79 -12.44 -0.14
CA LYS A 65 -0.72 -11.43 -0.17
C LYS A 65 -1.16 -10.11 0.47
N LEU A 66 -2.43 -9.71 0.36
CA LEU A 66 -2.91 -8.50 1.04
C LEU A 66 -2.86 -8.64 2.55
N ASP A 67 -3.33 -9.77 3.07
CA ASP A 67 -3.38 -10.02 4.51
C ASP A 67 -1.97 -10.13 5.09
N GLU A 68 -1.07 -10.84 4.40
CA GLU A 68 0.34 -10.95 4.81
C GLU A 68 1.03 -9.57 4.84
N LEU A 69 0.92 -8.79 3.77
CA LEU A 69 1.52 -7.46 3.70
C LEU A 69 0.91 -6.50 4.73
N ARG A 70 -0.41 -6.52 4.91
CA ARG A 70 -1.09 -5.71 5.94
C ARG A 70 -0.55 -6.02 7.33
N ASN A 71 -0.43 -7.31 7.66
CA ASN A 71 0.06 -7.73 8.98
C ASN A 71 1.52 -7.30 9.23
N ARG A 72 2.35 -7.29 8.18
CA ARG A 72 3.75 -6.82 8.28
C ARG A 72 3.86 -5.30 8.42
N LEU A 73 2.93 -4.54 7.82
CA LEU A 73 3.03 -3.08 7.69
C LEU A 73 2.13 -2.28 8.64
N VAL A 74 1.21 -2.92 9.37
CA VAL A 74 0.28 -2.23 10.29
C VAL A 74 0.98 -1.45 11.41
N GLY A 75 2.20 -1.85 11.78
CA GLY A 75 3.02 -1.12 12.76
C GLY A 75 3.79 0.07 12.18
N LEU A 76 3.83 0.18 10.85
CA LEU A 76 4.61 1.19 10.13
C LEU A 76 3.75 2.41 9.75
N ALA A 77 2.51 2.19 9.32
CA ALA A 77 1.56 3.23 8.95
C ALA A 77 0.11 2.71 9.04
N ASP A 78 -0.86 3.61 8.90
CA ASP A 78 -2.23 3.20 8.58
C ASP A 78 -2.23 2.46 7.24
N VAL A 79 -2.93 1.32 7.18
CA VAL A 79 -2.98 0.43 6.00
C VAL A 79 -4.41 0.20 5.56
N GLU A 80 -4.66 0.47 4.27
CA GLU A 80 -5.88 0.10 3.55
C GLU A 80 -5.55 -1.04 2.57
N THR A 81 -6.47 -1.99 2.37
CA THR A 81 -6.31 -3.06 1.37
C THR A 81 -7.38 -2.96 0.29
N LEU A 82 -6.97 -3.15 -0.96
CA LEU A 82 -7.85 -3.15 -2.14
C LEU A 82 -7.62 -4.43 -2.94
N VAL A 83 -8.68 -5.25 -3.04
CA VAL A 83 -8.70 -6.48 -3.83
C VAL A 83 -9.11 -6.16 -5.26
N ILE A 84 -8.29 -6.54 -6.23
CA ILE A 84 -8.58 -6.38 -7.65
C ILE A 84 -9.22 -7.67 -8.17
N GLY A 85 -10.52 -7.62 -8.45
CA GLY A 85 -11.27 -8.70 -9.11
C GLY A 85 -11.51 -8.42 -10.58
N PHE A 86 -11.47 -9.46 -11.41
CA PHE A 86 -11.98 -9.42 -12.79
C PHE A 86 -13.30 -10.17 -12.84
N PHE A 87 -14.34 -9.51 -13.32
CA PHE A 87 -15.61 -10.17 -13.63
C PHE A 87 -15.69 -10.35 -15.14
N PRO A 88 -16.00 -11.56 -15.64
CA PRO A 88 -16.31 -11.72 -17.05
C PRO A 88 -17.48 -10.78 -17.41
N GLN A 89 -17.43 -10.15 -18.59
CA GLN A 89 -18.59 -9.44 -19.11
C GLN A 89 -19.76 -10.42 -19.14
N MET A 90 -20.87 -10.07 -18.49
CA MET A 90 -22.10 -10.84 -18.64
C MET A 90 -22.49 -10.75 -20.12
N PRO A 91 -22.78 -11.87 -20.80
CA PRO A 91 -23.31 -11.81 -22.15
C PRO A 91 -24.62 -10.99 -22.13
N GLU A 92 -24.73 -10.06 -23.07
CA GLU A 92 -25.92 -9.21 -23.29
C GLU A 92 -27.18 -10.02 -23.58
#